data_AF-H9F1G3-F1
#
_entry.id   AF-H9F1G3-F1
#
_cell.length_a   1.000
_cell.length_b   1.000
_cell.length_c   1.000
_cell.angle_alpha   90.00
_cell.angle_beta   90.00
_cell.angle_gamma   90.00
#
_symmetry.space_group_name_H-M   'P 1'
#
loop_
_entity.id
_entity.type
_entity.pdbx_description
1 polymer ?
#
loop_
_entity_poly.entity_id
_entity_poly.type
_entity_poly.pdbx_seq_one_letter_code
_entity_poly.pdbx_strand_id
1 'polypeptide(L)'
;MKRKQKRFLQMTLLFTVALIFLPNIGLWSLYKDKHLVKSAEPGEQQTFPLGLGDGQFYSWTDGLRRKDWHDYESIQKEAMRSGKGEHGKPYPLTEEDHDDSAYRENGFNIFVSNNIALERSLPDIR
;
A
#
# COMPACT_ATOMS: atom_id res chain seq x y z
N MET A 1 35.71 -44.66 32.28
CA MET A 1 34.26 -44.55 31.91
C MET A 1 33.92 -45.64 30.90
N LYS A 2 32.90 -46.47 31.18
CA LYS A 2 32.45 -47.53 30.26
C LYS A 2 31.99 -46.89 28.94
N ARG A 3 32.37 -47.41 27.77
CA ARG A 3 32.13 -46.79 26.44
C ARG A 3 30.66 -46.36 26.22
N LYS A 4 29.71 -47.07 26.85
CA LYS A 4 28.27 -46.76 26.82
C LYS A 4 27.93 -45.45 27.54
N GLN A 5 28.61 -45.11 28.64
CA GLN A 5 28.39 -43.86 29.39
C GLN A 5 28.86 -42.63 28.62
N LYS A 6 29.94 -42.74 27.84
CA LYS A 6 30.42 -41.64 26.99
C LYS A 6 29.41 -41.28 25.90
N ARG A 7 28.82 -42.30 25.26
CA ARG A 7 27.77 -42.10 24.24
C ARG A 7 26.50 -41.49 24.84
N PHE A 8 26.12 -41.92 26.04
CA PHE A 8 24.97 -41.34 26.73
C PHE A 8 25.19 -39.85 27.02
N LEU A 9 26.37 -39.49 27.53
CA LEU A 9 26.72 -38.10 27.82
C LEU A 9 26.78 -37.22 26.56
N GLN A 10 27.26 -37.77 25.45
CA GLN A 10 27.27 -37.09 24.15
C GLN A 10 25.85 -36.87 23.60
N MET A 11 24.97 -37.86 23.72
CA MET A 11 23.58 -37.73 23.26
C MET A 11 22.79 -36.74 24.11
N THR A 12 23.01 -36.72 25.43
CA THR A 12 22.39 -35.71 26.30
C THR A 12 22.88 -34.30 25.96
N LEU A 13 24.18 -34.14 25.67
CA LEU A 13 24.73 -32.84 25.27
C LEU A 13 24.14 -32.37 23.92
N LEU A 14 24.09 -33.23 22.91
CA LEU A 14 23.48 -32.91 21.62
C LEU A 14 21.99 -32.55 21.75
N PHE A 15 21.26 -33.26 22.61
CA PHE A 15 19.85 -32.98 22.86
C PHE A 15 19.65 -31.62 23.55
N THR A 16 20.50 -31.27 24.52
CA THR A 16 20.45 -29.94 25.16
C THR A 16 20.78 -28.81 24.17
N VAL A 17 21.76 -29.01 23.29
CA VAL A 17 22.09 -28.04 22.24
C VAL A 17 20.91 -27.89 21.28
N ALA A 18 20.32 -29.01 20.83
CA ALA A 18 19.13 -28.96 19.99
C ALA A 18 17.99 -28.17 20.64
N LEU A 19 17.66 -28.43 21.92
CA LEU A 19 16.61 -27.68 22.62
C LEU A 19 16.89 -26.18 22.78
N ILE A 20 18.15 -25.77 22.86
CA ILE A 20 18.54 -24.34 22.91
C ILE A 20 18.38 -23.68 21.53
N PHE A 21 18.64 -24.42 20.44
CA PHE A 21 18.56 -23.91 19.07
C PHE A 21 17.18 -24.12 18.40
N LEU A 22 16.31 -24.99 18.94
CA LEU A 22 14.95 -25.24 18.45
C LEU A 22 13.87 -24.18 18.79
N PRO A 23 13.96 -23.26 19.79
CA PRO A 23 12.79 -22.47 20.16
C PRO A 23 12.46 -21.33 19.19
N ASN A 24 13.20 -21.14 18.09
CA ASN A 24 13.08 -19.93 17.28
C ASN A 24 12.77 -20.13 15.79
N ILE A 25 12.46 -21.35 15.34
CA ILE A 25 12.19 -21.60 13.91
C ILE A 25 10.68 -21.71 13.61
N GLY A 26 9.86 -22.09 14.61
CA GLY A 26 8.41 -22.30 14.40
C GLY A 26 7.48 -21.31 15.11
N LEU A 27 7.85 -20.79 16.28
CA LEU A 27 6.96 -19.91 17.06
C LEU A 27 6.85 -18.49 16.49
N TRP A 28 7.86 -18.02 15.75
CA TRP A 28 7.81 -16.68 15.15
C TRP A 28 6.79 -16.58 14.00
N SER A 29 6.55 -17.70 13.28
CA SER A 29 5.49 -17.78 12.27
C SER A 29 4.10 -17.61 12.89
N LEU A 30 3.84 -18.28 14.01
CA LEU A 30 2.57 -18.19 14.72
C LEU A 30 2.38 -16.87 15.48
N TYR A 31 3.48 -16.23 15.90
CA TYR A 31 3.44 -14.90 16.54
C TYR A 31 3.14 -13.79 15.54
N LYS A 32 3.69 -13.87 14.31
CA LYS A 32 3.34 -12.93 13.22
C LYS A 32 1.88 -13.02 12.82
N ASP A 33 1.31 -14.22 12.73
CA ASP A 33 -0.10 -14.39 12.36
C ASP A 33 -1.07 -13.84 13.41
N LYS A 34 -0.72 -13.89 14.70
CA LYS A 34 -1.60 -13.40 15.78
C LYS A 34 -1.53 -11.89 15.98
N HIS A 35 -0.38 -11.26 15.75
CA HIS A 35 -0.26 -9.79 15.87
C HIS A 35 -0.81 -9.02 14.66
N LEU A 36 -1.01 -9.68 13.51
CA LEU A 36 -1.62 -9.05 12.33
C LEU A 36 -3.17 -9.14 12.34
N VAL A 37 -3.76 -9.89 13.28
CA VAL A 37 -5.22 -10.11 13.37
C VAL A 37 -5.83 -9.59 14.68
N LYS A 38 -5.01 -9.17 15.66
CA LYS A 38 -5.49 -8.67 16.96
C LYS A 38 -5.42 -7.15 17.09
N SER A 39 -6.28 -6.48 16.34
CA SER A 39 -6.80 -5.15 16.68
C SER A 39 -8.23 -5.05 16.16
N ALA A 40 -9.13 -5.78 16.79
CA ALA A 40 -10.57 -5.59 16.69
C ALA A 40 -11.15 -5.91 18.07
N GLU A 41 -11.33 -4.86 18.88
CA GLU A 41 -12.14 -4.90 20.09
C GLU A 41 -13.63 -4.98 19.71
N PRO A 42 -14.48 -5.75 20.42
CA PRO A 42 -15.90 -5.90 20.12
C PRO A 42 -16.82 -5.09 21.07
N GLY A 43 -17.84 -4.45 20.50
CA GLY A 43 -18.95 -3.78 21.20
C GLY A 43 -19.27 -2.46 20.50
N GLU A 44 -20.48 -2.10 20.08
CA GLU A 44 -21.84 -2.51 20.46
C GLU A 44 -22.81 -2.41 19.26
N GLN A 45 -24.04 -2.85 19.49
CA GLN A 45 -25.12 -3.08 18.54
C GLN A 45 -25.84 -1.80 18.05
N GLN A 46 -26.46 -1.93 16.86
CA GLN A 46 -27.66 -1.25 16.37
C GLN A 46 -27.59 0.25 16.02
N THR A 47 -27.67 0.54 14.72
CA THR A 47 -28.79 1.22 14.03
C THR A 47 -28.38 1.54 12.58
N PHE A 48 -29.21 1.21 11.59
CA PHE A 48 -29.15 1.86 10.26
C PHE A 48 -29.89 3.22 10.36
N PRO A 49 -29.72 4.22 9.46
CA PRO A 49 -29.05 4.23 8.15
C PRO A 49 -28.13 5.47 7.90
N LEU A 50 -27.51 5.51 6.71
CA LEU A 50 -26.80 6.67 6.09
C LEU A 50 -25.44 7.07 6.68
N GLY A 51 -24.40 6.91 5.85
CA GLY A 51 -23.17 7.71 5.91
C GLY A 51 -21.89 6.93 6.20
N LEU A 52 -21.02 6.90 5.19
CA LEU A 52 -19.55 7.03 5.27
C LEU A 52 -18.81 6.26 6.38
N GLY A 53 -18.02 5.24 5.99
CA GLY A 53 -16.95 4.73 6.85
C GLY A 53 -16.44 3.33 6.51
N ASP A 54 -15.24 3.30 5.92
CA ASP A 54 -14.21 2.25 5.91
C ASP A 54 -14.52 0.79 5.53
N GLY A 55 -13.87 0.37 4.44
CA GLY A 55 -13.47 -1.01 4.23
C GLY A 55 -14.52 -1.89 3.56
N GLN A 56 -14.93 -1.51 2.34
CA GLN A 56 -15.70 -2.39 1.45
C GLN A 56 -14.89 -3.67 1.15
N PHE A 57 -15.05 -4.71 1.96
CA PHE A 57 -14.79 -6.06 1.49
C PHE A 57 -15.86 -6.37 0.44
N TYR A 58 -15.54 -6.13 -0.83
CA TYR A 58 -16.30 -6.69 -1.95
C TYR A 58 -16.12 -8.21 -1.91
N SER A 59 -16.93 -8.91 -1.11
CA SER A 59 -17.02 -10.36 -1.17
C SER A 59 -17.84 -10.71 -2.42
N TRP A 60 -17.15 -10.79 -3.54
CA TRP A 60 -17.72 -11.40 -4.74
C TRP A 60 -18.12 -12.85 -4.38
N THR A 61 -19.28 -13.30 -4.86
CA THR A 61 -19.91 -14.58 -4.47
C THR A 61 -19.16 -15.82 -4.97
N ASP A 62 -17.98 -15.65 -5.57
CA ASP A 62 -17.17 -16.71 -6.19
C ASP A 62 -16.13 -17.35 -5.24
N GLY A 63 -16.01 -16.86 -4.01
CA GLY A 63 -15.07 -17.40 -3.01
C GLY A 63 -13.60 -17.09 -3.31
N LEU A 64 -13.30 -16.30 -4.35
CA LEU A 64 -11.96 -15.87 -4.68
C LEU A 64 -11.62 -14.59 -3.90
N ARG A 65 -10.45 -14.59 -3.24
CA ARG A 65 -9.95 -13.38 -2.58
C ARG A 65 -9.45 -12.40 -3.65
N ARG A 66 -10.22 -11.33 -3.88
CA ARG A 66 -9.81 -10.20 -4.70
C ARG A 66 -9.25 -9.09 -3.82
N LYS A 67 -8.37 -8.29 -4.40
CA LYS A 67 -7.79 -7.13 -3.74
C LYS A 67 -8.25 -5.87 -4.48
N ASP A 68 -8.75 -4.91 -3.73
CA ASP A 68 -8.90 -3.54 -4.23
C ASP A 68 -7.53 -2.87 -4.23
N TRP A 69 -7.16 -2.31 -5.38
CA TRP A 69 -5.91 -1.60 -5.58
C TRP A 69 -6.10 -0.08 -5.63
N HIS A 70 -7.33 0.42 -5.48
CA HIS A 70 -7.57 1.84 -5.41
C HIS A 70 -6.99 2.39 -4.10
N ASP A 71 -6.17 3.42 -4.24
CA ASP A 71 -5.73 4.24 -3.13
C ASP A 71 -6.67 5.44 -3.03
N TYR A 72 -7.72 5.29 -2.22
CA TYR A 72 -8.73 6.33 -2.07
C TYR A 72 -8.19 7.60 -1.40
N GLU A 73 -7.15 7.49 -0.58
CA GLU A 73 -6.53 8.68 0.01
C GLU A 73 -5.80 9.52 -1.04
N SER A 74 -5.04 8.88 -1.94
CA SER A 74 -4.36 9.60 -3.01
C SER A 74 -5.36 10.23 -3.98
N ILE A 75 -6.43 9.50 -4.32
CA ILE A 75 -7.54 10.03 -5.14
C ILE A 75 -8.16 11.27 -4.48
N GLN A 76 -8.43 11.23 -3.17
CA GLN A 76 -9.01 12.37 -2.46
C GLN A 76 -8.03 13.56 -2.39
N LYS A 77 -6.75 13.30 -2.13
CA LYS A 77 -5.70 14.34 -2.11
C LYS A 77 -5.57 15.00 -3.49
N GLU A 78 -5.54 14.21 -4.57
CA GLU A 78 -5.53 14.70 -5.95
C GLU A 78 -6.76 15.53 -6.29
N ALA A 79 -7.95 15.10 -5.85
CA ALA A 79 -9.21 15.82 -6.06
C ALA A 79 -9.23 17.22 -5.39
N MET A 80 -8.45 17.41 -4.32
CA MET A 80 -8.31 18.70 -3.63
C MET A 80 -7.20 19.60 -4.19
N ARG A 81 -6.36 19.10 -5.11
CA ARG A 81 -5.29 19.91 -5.72
C ARG A 81 -5.87 21.07 -6.52
N SER A 82 -5.13 22.17 -6.60
CA SER A 82 -5.52 23.35 -7.37
C SER A 82 -4.30 23.99 -7.99
N GLY A 83 -4.47 24.58 -9.17
CA GLY A 83 -3.37 25.08 -9.97
C GLY A 83 -3.68 25.03 -11.46
N LYS A 84 -2.77 25.57 -12.26
CA LYS A 84 -2.87 25.54 -13.72
C LYS A 84 -2.67 24.10 -14.20
N GLY A 85 -3.58 23.59 -15.03
CA GLY A 85 -3.49 22.23 -15.56
C GLY A 85 -3.93 21.11 -14.61
N GLU A 86 -4.25 21.41 -13.35
CA GLU A 86 -4.78 20.41 -12.40
C GLU A 86 -6.14 19.89 -12.88
N HIS A 87 -6.43 18.63 -12.55
CA HIS A 87 -7.61 17.88 -13.00
C HIS A 87 -7.72 17.79 -14.53
N GLY A 88 -6.59 17.95 -15.24
CA GLY A 88 -6.56 17.99 -16.70
C GLY A 88 -7.28 19.19 -17.34
N LYS A 89 -7.55 20.25 -16.56
CA LYS A 89 -8.15 21.47 -17.11
C LYS A 89 -7.19 22.15 -18.11
N PRO A 90 -7.71 22.81 -19.16
CA PRO A 90 -6.86 23.54 -20.09
C PRO A 90 -6.11 24.67 -19.37
N TYR A 91 -4.87 24.91 -19.81
CA TYR A 91 -4.05 26.00 -19.30
C TYR A 91 -4.56 27.35 -19.85
N PRO A 92 -4.72 28.39 -19.02
CA PRO A 92 -5.11 29.72 -19.50
C PRO A 92 -3.93 30.39 -20.22
N LEU A 93 -3.95 30.36 -21.55
CA LEU A 93 -2.90 30.92 -22.41
C LEU A 93 -2.83 32.45 -22.29
N THR A 94 -1.62 33.00 -22.27
CA THR A 94 -1.33 34.42 -22.47
C THR A 94 -0.76 34.68 -23.88
N GLU A 95 -0.57 35.94 -24.27
CA GLU A 95 -0.03 36.27 -25.60
C GLU A 95 1.37 35.66 -25.83
N GLU A 96 2.18 35.56 -24.79
CA GLU A 96 3.51 34.94 -24.85
C GLU A 96 3.47 33.43 -25.13
N ASP A 97 2.42 32.76 -24.67
CA ASP A 97 2.24 31.32 -24.87
C ASP A 97 1.84 30.95 -26.31
N HIS A 98 1.48 31.94 -27.13
CA HIS A 98 1.07 31.75 -28.52
C HIS A 98 2.22 31.81 -29.53
N ASP A 99 3.45 32.11 -29.10
CA ASP A 99 4.60 32.18 -30.00
C ASP A 99 4.95 30.79 -30.59
N ASP A 100 5.15 30.74 -31.91
CA ASP A 100 5.62 29.55 -32.64
C ASP A 100 6.96 29.03 -32.10
N SER A 101 7.76 29.89 -31.47
CA SER A 101 9.01 29.48 -30.80
C SER A 101 8.76 28.42 -29.71
N ALA A 102 7.59 28.46 -29.05
CA ALA A 102 7.22 27.52 -28.00
C ALA A 102 7.11 26.07 -28.50
N TYR A 103 6.92 25.87 -29.81
CA TYR A 103 6.70 24.55 -30.43
C TYR A 103 7.92 24.02 -31.17
N ARG A 104 8.90 24.87 -31.48
CA ARG A 104 9.98 24.56 -32.44
C ARG A 104 10.88 23.40 -32.04
N GLU A 105 11.20 23.28 -30.75
CA GLU A 105 12.12 22.25 -30.24
C GLU A 105 11.43 20.90 -30.02
N ASN A 106 10.22 20.92 -29.47
CA ASN A 106 9.58 19.72 -28.95
C ASN A 106 8.36 19.25 -29.75
N GLY A 107 7.83 20.08 -30.66
CA GLY A 107 6.56 19.83 -31.35
C GLY A 107 5.31 20.01 -30.48
N PHE A 108 5.47 20.50 -29.25
CA PHE A 108 4.40 20.88 -28.33
C PHE A 108 4.79 22.17 -27.60
N ASN A 109 3.81 22.85 -27.00
CA ASN A 109 4.02 24.13 -26.31
C ASN A 109 4.82 23.94 -25.01
N ILE A 110 6.13 24.22 -25.05
CA ILE A 110 7.01 24.05 -23.90
C ILE A 110 6.73 25.07 -22.79
N PHE A 111 6.26 26.27 -23.13
CA PHE A 111 5.93 27.30 -22.13
C PHE A 111 4.75 26.88 -21.28
N VAL A 112 3.69 26.36 -21.91
CA VAL A 112 2.55 25.75 -21.18
C VAL A 112 3.02 24.59 -20.31
N SER A 113 3.83 23.68 -20.87
CA SER A 113 4.31 22.51 -20.12
C SER A 113 5.13 22.91 -18.88
N ASN A 114 6.03 23.88 -19.01
CA ASN A 114 6.89 24.37 -17.92
C ASN A 114 6.09 25.04 -16.79
N ASN A 115 4.90 25.58 -17.09
CA ASN A 115 4.04 26.25 -16.12
C ASN A 115 3.00 25.34 -15.46
N ILE A 116 2.92 24.06 -15.87
CA ILE A 116 2.06 23.08 -15.23
C ILE A 116 2.89 22.24 -14.26
N ALA A 117 2.31 21.90 -13.09
CA ALA A 117 2.97 21.05 -12.11
C ALA A 117 3.32 19.68 -12.71
N LEU A 118 4.53 19.18 -12.41
CA LEU A 118 4.99 17.86 -12.86
C LEU A 118 4.11 16.72 -12.30
N GLU A 119 3.59 16.91 -11.10
CA GLU A 119 2.71 16.00 -10.36
C GLU A 119 1.26 16.49 -10.33
N ARG A 120 0.78 17.07 -11.45
CA ARG A 120 -0.62 17.51 -11.56
C ARG A 120 -1.59 16.34 -11.45
N SER A 121 -2.74 16.58 -10.85
CA SER A 121 -3.85 15.61 -10.89
C SER A 121 -4.47 15.52 -12.28
N LEU A 122 -5.08 14.37 -12.58
CA LEU A 122 -5.75 14.09 -13.85
C LEU A 122 -7.22 13.73 -13.59
N PRO A 123 -8.12 13.95 -14.57
CA PRO A 123 -9.49 13.51 -14.45
C PRO A 123 -9.55 11.99 -14.67
N ASP A 124 -10.28 11.28 -13.82
CA ASP A 124 -10.56 9.87 -14.03
C ASP A 124 -11.69 9.71 -15.06
N ILE A 125 -11.35 9.17 -16.23
CA ILE A 125 -12.26 8.97 -17.37
C ILE A 125 -12.46 7.47 -17.71
N ARG A 126 -12.05 6.58 -16.81
CA ARG A 126 -12.13 5.12 -16.98
C ARG A 126 -13.55 4.57 -16.86
#